data_AF-A0AAE9DPX5-F1
#
_entry.id   AF-A0AAE9DPX5-F1
#
_cell.length_a   1.000
_cell.length_b   1.000
_cell.length_c   1.000
_cell.angle_alpha   90.00
_cell.angle_beta   90.00
_cell.angle_gamma   90.00
#
_symmetry.space_group_name_H-M   'P 1'
#
loop_
_entity.id
_entity.type
_entity.pdbx_description
1 polymer ?
#
loop_
_entity_poly.entity_id
_entity_poly.type
_entity_poly.pdbx_seq_one_letter_code
_entity_poly.pdbx_strand_id
1 'polypeptide(L)'
;MQISRRALQKSLILFHNIQKWPAALAEEILQACYVKKDFITEAEEKSLLTEVEPHMKRLRYEKSHWDDAIHLYREREQRKWRDENLDVISRIRSESFGANTEHLTYVHILDLHKDGVIKPHIDSIRYCGDVITGVSLLSDAIMRLRHKDQKDVLVVDLLMPRRSLYRLGGPGRYDFTHEVLDETESVWQGQKLPRDRRISIICRDLPKLSNRAIQEEEIKLKPIPEEN
;
A
#
# COMPACT_ATOMS: atom_id res chain seq x y z
N MET A 1 -13.31 25.36 5.30
CA MET A 1 -12.31 25.68 6.35
C MET A 1 -10.96 25.78 5.65
N GLN A 2 -10.28 26.94 5.61
CA GLN A 2 -8.99 27.06 4.90
C GLN A 2 -7.90 26.32 5.70
N ILE A 3 -7.51 25.13 5.23
CA ILE A 3 -6.39 24.37 5.81
C ILE A 3 -5.09 25.10 5.43
N SER A 4 -4.27 25.47 6.42
CA SER A 4 -3.06 26.26 6.17
C SER A 4 -1.93 25.42 5.53
N ARG A 5 -1.09 26.04 4.70
CA ARG A 5 0.07 25.37 4.04
C ARG A 5 1.03 24.68 5.01
N ARG A 6 1.16 25.15 6.25
CA ARG A 6 1.93 24.48 7.32
C ARG A 6 1.24 23.22 7.86
N ALA A 7 -0.09 23.14 7.81
CA ALA A 7 -0.82 21.94 8.19
C ALA A 7 -0.67 20.81 7.15
N LEU A 8 -0.53 21.16 5.86
CA LEU A 8 -0.22 20.20 4.77
C LEU A 8 1.19 19.58 4.89
N GLN A 9 2.05 20.15 5.75
CA GLN A 9 3.42 19.71 6.02
C GLN A 9 3.57 19.08 7.43
N LYS A 10 2.54 18.38 7.94
CA LYS A 10 2.62 17.73 9.26
C LYS A 10 3.10 16.28 9.21
N SER A 11 4.33 16.10 9.70
CA SER A 11 4.99 14.95 10.34
C SER A 11 5.10 13.59 9.62
N LEU A 12 4.25 13.27 8.65
CA LEU A 12 4.28 12.01 7.91
C LEU A 12 3.85 12.11 6.44
N ILE A 13 3.38 13.29 6.01
CA ILE A 13 2.98 13.55 4.63
C ILE A 13 3.75 14.77 4.15
N LEU A 14 4.37 14.65 2.98
CA LEU A 14 5.18 15.68 2.35
C LEU A 14 4.73 15.89 0.91
N PHE A 15 4.02 16.98 0.66
CA PHE A 15 3.73 17.41 -0.70
C PHE A 15 4.94 18.08 -1.33
N HIS A 16 5.34 17.57 -2.49
CA HIS A 16 6.31 18.22 -3.35
C HIS A 16 5.60 19.22 -4.25
N ASN A 17 6.26 20.34 -4.52
CA ASN A 17 5.72 21.41 -5.38
C ASN A 17 4.29 21.84 -4.99
N ILE A 18 3.95 21.89 -3.69
CA ILE A 18 2.58 22.15 -3.21
C ILE A 18 1.93 23.41 -3.82
N GLN A 19 2.73 24.40 -4.21
CA GLN A 19 2.28 25.60 -4.91
C GLN A 19 1.67 25.34 -6.30
N LYS A 20 1.97 24.20 -6.92
CA LYS A 20 1.44 23.75 -8.21
C LYS A 20 0.22 22.84 -8.06
N TRP A 21 -0.14 22.43 -6.85
CA TRP A 21 -1.28 21.55 -6.62
C TRP A 21 -2.61 22.32 -6.67
N PRO A 22 -3.63 21.79 -7.35
CA PRO A 22 -5.00 22.23 -7.15
C PRO A 22 -5.39 22.02 -5.68
N ALA A 23 -5.90 23.07 -5.02
CA ALA A 23 -6.17 23.03 -3.59
C ALA A 23 -7.17 21.93 -3.19
N ALA A 24 -8.23 21.73 -3.99
CA ALA A 24 -9.22 20.69 -3.76
C ALA A 24 -8.61 19.27 -3.84
N LEU A 25 -7.76 19.02 -4.82
CA LEU A 25 -7.08 17.72 -4.98
C LEU A 25 -6.10 17.45 -3.82
N ALA A 26 -5.35 18.47 -3.39
CA ALA A 26 -4.45 18.32 -2.24
C ALA A 26 -5.21 18.00 -0.93
N GLU A 27 -6.38 18.63 -0.73
CA GLU A 27 -7.27 18.35 0.40
C GLU A 27 -7.85 16.93 0.33
N GLU A 28 -8.30 16.50 -0.85
CA GLU A 28 -8.81 15.14 -1.07
C GLU A 28 -7.74 14.08 -0.82
N ILE A 29 -6.50 14.29 -1.29
CA ILE A 29 -5.37 13.41 -0.99
C ILE A 29 -5.11 13.33 0.52
N LEU A 30 -5.17 14.45 1.25
CA LEU A 30 -4.97 14.41 2.70
C LEU A 30 -6.05 13.66 3.47
N GLN A 31 -7.28 13.71 2.98
CA GLN A 31 -8.39 12.97 3.58
C GLN A 31 -8.31 11.48 3.23
N ALA A 32 -7.89 11.15 2.01
CA ALA A 32 -7.89 9.80 1.50
C ALA A 32 -6.58 9.02 1.75
N CYS A 33 -5.46 9.71 1.89
CA CYS A 33 -4.14 9.12 2.06
C CYS A 33 -3.49 9.62 3.34
N TYR A 34 -3.24 8.72 4.29
CA TYR A 34 -2.64 9.08 5.57
C TYR A 34 -1.82 7.96 6.18
N VAL A 35 -1.02 8.33 7.18
CA VAL A 35 -0.26 7.40 8.02
C VAL A 35 -0.58 7.68 9.49
N LYS A 36 -0.84 6.62 10.27
CA LYS A 36 -0.96 6.65 11.73
C LYS A 36 0.27 6.00 12.36
N LYS A 37 1.09 6.79 13.07
CA LYS A 37 2.23 6.26 13.85
C LYS A 37 1.73 5.37 14.98
N ASP A 38 2.60 4.43 15.38
CA ASP A 38 2.39 3.59 16.57
C ASP A 38 1.01 2.92 16.60
N PHE A 39 0.49 2.55 15.43
CA PHE A 39 -0.83 1.91 15.29
C PHE A 39 -0.86 0.52 15.92
N ILE A 40 0.27 -0.17 15.85
CA ILE A 40 0.51 -1.40 16.62
C ILE A 40 1.58 -1.17 17.69
N THR A 41 1.42 -1.88 18.80
CA THR A 41 2.40 -1.94 19.87
C THR A 41 3.60 -2.82 19.49
N GLU A 42 4.68 -2.74 20.25
CA GLU A 42 5.83 -3.66 20.08
C GLU A 42 5.44 -5.13 20.34
N ALA A 43 4.51 -5.36 21.27
CA ALA A 43 4.01 -6.70 21.57
C ALA A 43 3.21 -7.28 20.39
N GLU A 44 2.34 -6.47 19.78
CA GLU A 44 1.58 -6.85 18.58
C GLU A 44 2.49 -7.07 17.38
N GLU A 45 3.48 -6.20 17.14
CA GLU A 45 4.46 -6.43 16.08
C GLU A 45 5.22 -7.75 16.31
N LYS A 46 5.66 -8.03 17.54
CA LYS A 46 6.35 -9.27 17.88
C LYS A 46 5.45 -10.50 17.66
N SER A 47 4.17 -10.42 18.00
CA SER A 47 3.23 -11.53 17.76
C SER A 47 3.03 -11.77 16.27
N LEU A 48 2.78 -10.72 15.47
CA LEU A 48 2.65 -10.81 14.02
C LEU A 48 3.90 -11.45 13.41
N LEU A 49 5.10 -10.98 13.80
CA LEU A 49 6.38 -11.53 13.33
C LEU A 49 6.54 -13.01 13.73
N THR A 50 6.18 -13.39 14.96
CA THR A 50 6.24 -14.78 15.42
C THR A 50 5.39 -15.70 14.55
N GLU A 51 4.25 -15.20 14.07
CA GLU A 51 3.36 -15.95 13.19
C GLU A 51 3.84 -15.97 11.73
N VAL A 52 4.28 -14.85 11.15
CA VAL A 52 4.60 -14.77 9.71
C VAL A 52 6.02 -15.26 9.37
N GLU A 53 7.00 -14.99 10.24
CA GLU A 53 8.42 -15.19 9.96
C GLU A 53 8.80 -16.65 9.61
N PRO A 54 8.28 -17.69 10.29
CA PRO A 54 8.60 -19.09 9.95
C PRO A 54 8.20 -19.48 8.53
N HIS A 55 7.14 -18.85 7.99
CA HIS A 55 6.68 -19.07 6.63
C HIS A 55 7.50 -18.26 5.63
N MET A 56 7.73 -16.97 5.90
CA MET A 56 8.51 -16.09 5.02
C MET A 56 9.93 -16.61 4.81
N LYS A 57 10.60 -17.09 5.87
CA LYS A 57 11.98 -17.64 5.79
C LYS A 57 12.13 -18.83 4.84
N ARG A 58 11.05 -19.55 4.52
CA ARG A 58 11.07 -20.68 3.57
C ARG A 58 11.02 -20.22 2.11
N LEU A 59 10.59 -18.99 1.86
CA LEU A 59 10.50 -18.40 0.54
C LEU A 59 11.84 -17.73 0.18
N ARG A 60 12.21 -17.85 -1.10
CA ARG A 60 13.36 -17.15 -1.68
C ARG A 60 12.94 -15.75 -2.09
N TYR A 61 13.87 -14.80 -2.04
CA TYR A 61 13.64 -13.50 -2.65
C TYR A 61 13.59 -13.65 -4.18
N GLU A 62 12.51 -13.14 -4.75
CA GLU A 62 12.26 -13.06 -6.19
C GLU A 62 12.90 -11.79 -6.75
N LYS A 63 13.49 -11.90 -7.94
CA LYS A 63 14.21 -10.78 -8.57
C LYS A 63 13.26 -9.85 -9.33
N SER A 64 12.11 -10.33 -9.77
CA SER A 64 11.11 -9.57 -10.53
C SER A 64 9.77 -10.29 -10.50
N HIS A 65 8.69 -9.52 -10.35
CA HIS A 65 7.32 -9.98 -10.57
C HIS A 65 6.98 -9.97 -12.08
N TRP A 66 5.90 -10.63 -12.51
CA TRP A 66 5.52 -10.73 -13.94
C TRP A 66 5.16 -9.37 -14.56
N ASP A 67 4.71 -8.41 -13.74
CA ASP A 67 4.43 -7.03 -14.14
C ASP A 67 5.60 -6.07 -13.85
N ASP A 68 6.74 -6.59 -13.40
CA ASP A 68 7.96 -5.85 -13.05
C ASP A 68 7.77 -4.80 -11.93
N ALA A 69 6.66 -4.84 -11.16
CA ALA A 69 6.37 -3.82 -10.15
C ALA A 69 7.21 -3.96 -8.87
N ILE A 70 7.69 -5.15 -8.52
CA ILE A 70 8.42 -5.41 -7.28
C ILE A 70 9.71 -6.19 -7.55
N HIS A 71 10.80 -5.76 -6.90
CA HIS A 71 12.13 -6.36 -6.95
C HIS A 71 12.67 -6.73 -5.57
N LEU A 72 13.37 -7.86 -5.50
CA LEU A 72 13.98 -8.41 -4.29
C LEU A 72 12.99 -8.47 -3.13
N TYR A 73 11.92 -9.21 -3.37
CA TYR A 73 10.82 -9.39 -2.42
C TYR A 73 10.47 -10.87 -2.31
N ARG A 74 9.70 -11.22 -1.28
CA ARG A 74 8.99 -12.49 -1.21
C ARG A 74 7.63 -12.21 -0.61
N GLU A 75 6.61 -12.89 -1.10
CA GLU A 75 5.24 -12.62 -0.71
C GLU A 75 4.43 -13.88 -0.49
N ARG A 76 3.34 -13.74 0.26
CA ARG A 76 2.32 -14.76 0.38
C ARG A 76 1.01 -14.17 0.86
N GLU A 77 -0.03 -14.95 0.66
CA GLU A 77 -1.37 -14.68 1.15
C GLU A 77 -1.67 -15.53 2.39
N GLN A 78 -2.29 -14.93 3.42
CA GLN A 78 -2.69 -15.62 4.64
C GLN A 78 -4.15 -15.34 5.01
N ARG A 79 -4.93 -16.42 5.17
CA ARG A 79 -6.33 -16.36 5.59
C ARG A 79 -6.53 -16.61 7.08
N LYS A 80 -5.83 -17.61 7.64
CA LYS A 80 -5.97 -17.98 9.05
C LYS A 80 -4.92 -17.24 9.87
N TRP A 81 -5.35 -16.63 10.95
CA TRP A 81 -4.52 -15.89 11.90
C TRP A 81 -4.77 -16.42 13.31
N ARG A 82 -3.79 -16.31 14.21
CA ARG A 82 -4.04 -16.49 15.65
C ARG A 82 -5.01 -15.42 16.14
N ASP A 83 -5.80 -15.73 17.17
CA ASP A 83 -6.84 -14.82 17.68
C ASP A 83 -6.28 -13.42 18.01
N GLU A 84 -5.14 -13.36 18.71
CA GLU A 84 -4.46 -12.10 19.05
C GLU A 84 -4.04 -11.27 17.82
N ASN A 85 -3.65 -11.93 16.72
CA ASN A 85 -3.29 -11.25 15.47
C ASN A 85 -4.52 -10.92 14.64
N LEU A 86 -5.58 -11.74 14.71
CA LEU A 86 -6.86 -11.46 14.07
C LEU A 86 -7.50 -10.18 14.64
N ASP A 87 -7.33 -9.90 15.94
CA ASP A 87 -7.75 -8.64 16.55
C ASP A 87 -7.02 -7.44 15.92
N VAL A 88 -5.71 -7.57 15.66
CA VAL A 88 -4.93 -6.54 14.97
C VAL A 88 -5.39 -6.37 13.53
N ILE A 89 -5.58 -7.46 12.76
CA ILE A 89 -6.11 -7.41 11.39
C ILE A 89 -7.50 -6.75 11.36
N SER A 90 -8.35 -7.07 12.33
CA SER A 90 -9.68 -6.48 12.47
C SER A 90 -9.60 -4.98 12.75
N ARG A 91 -8.64 -4.55 13.58
CA ARG A 91 -8.40 -3.13 13.87
C ARG A 91 -7.87 -2.37 12.64
N ILE A 92 -6.96 -2.98 11.86
CA ILE A 92 -6.50 -2.42 10.57
C ILE A 92 -7.72 -2.16 9.66
N ARG A 93 -8.64 -3.12 9.61
CA ARG A 93 -9.83 -3.01 8.77
C ARG A 93 -10.80 -1.93 9.26
N SER A 94 -11.15 -1.95 10.54
CA SER A 94 -12.08 -0.97 11.11
C SER A 94 -11.57 0.47 11.03
N GLU A 95 -10.25 0.65 11.03
CA GLU A 95 -9.63 1.97 10.88
C GLU A 95 -9.74 2.52 9.46
N SER A 96 -9.57 1.67 8.44
CA SER A 96 -9.31 2.14 7.08
C SER A 96 -10.50 2.06 6.14
N PHE A 97 -11.42 1.13 6.38
CA PHE A 97 -12.54 0.84 5.48
C PHE A 97 -13.86 1.35 6.05
N GLY A 98 -14.83 1.57 5.16
CA GLY A 98 -16.18 1.96 5.56
C GLY A 98 -16.92 0.83 6.29
N ALA A 99 -17.98 1.20 7.01
CA ALA A 99 -18.89 0.20 7.56
C ALA A 99 -19.45 -0.68 6.43
N ASN A 100 -19.52 -1.99 6.67
CA ASN A 100 -20.01 -3.01 5.72
C ASN A 100 -19.18 -3.16 4.43
N THR A 101 -17.95 -2.64 4.37
CA THR A 101 -17.05 -2.93 3.25
C THR A 101 -16.72 -4.42 3.20
N GLU A 102 -16.91 -5.04 2.04
CA GLU A 102 -16.48 -6.42 1.81
C GLU A 102 -14.96 -6.47 1.64
N HIS A 103 -14.29 -7.40 2.32
CA HIS A 103 -12.83 -7.52 2.29
C HIS A 103 -12.36 -8.75 1.53
N LEU A 104 -11.15 -8.67 0.95
CA LEU A 104 -10.45 -9.87 0.55
C LEU A 104 -10.23 -10.77 1.77
N THR A 105 -10.55 -12.05 1.58
CA THR A 105 -10.42 -13.05 2.66
C THR A 105 -8.96 -13.31 3.00
N TYR A 106 -8.08 -13.22 2.00
CA TYR A 106 -6.64 -13.35 2.18
C TYR A 106 -6.01 -11.99 2.45
N VAL A 107 -5.12 -11.97 3.44
CA VAL A 107 -4.30 -10.81 3.81
C VAL A 107 -2.93 -11.00 3.18
N HIS A 108 -2.49 -9.98 2.44
CA HIS A 108 -1.23 -10.00 1.71
C HIS A 108 -0.07 -9.70 2.66
N ILE A 109 0.94 -10.56 2.68
CA ILE A 109 2.18 -10.38 3.45
C ILE A 109 3.32 -10.21 2.45
N LEU A 110 3.91 -9.02 2.44
CA LEU A 110 5.05 -8.69 1.58
C LEU A 110 6.29 -8.46 2.43
N ASP A 111 7.36 -9.22 2.17
CA ASP A 111 8.68 -9.06 2.79
C ASP A 111 9.67 -8.55 1.75
N LEU A 112 10.10 -7.31 1.93
CA LEU A 112 10.97 -6.58 1.03
C LEU A 112 12.39 -6.59 1.60
N HIS A 113 13.35 -6.99 0.77
CA HIS A 113 14.77 -6.92 1.12
C HIS A 113 15.20 -5.46 1.35
N LYS A 114 16.32 -5.24 2.05
CA LYS A 114 16.87 -3.88 2.25
C LYS A 114 17.16 -3.16 0.92
N ASP A 115 17.57 -3.92 -0.10
CA ASP A 115 17.83 -3.44 -1.46
C ASP A 115 16.61 -3.63 -2.39
N GLY A 116 15.47 -4.04 -1.83
CA GLY A 116 14.23 -4.27 -2.56
C GLY A 116 13.46 -2.97 -2.81
N VAL A 117 12.79 -2.94 -3.96
CA VAL A 117 12.11 -1.75 -4.47
C VAL A 117 10.73 -2.15 -4.95
N ILE A 118 9.75 -1.29 -4.66
CA ILE A 118 8.44 -1.35 -5.29
C ILE A 118 8.39 -0.17 -6.25
N LYS A 119 8.38 -0.44 -7.56
CA LYS A 119 8.32 0.58 -8.62
C LYS A 119 6.95 1.27 -8.67
N PRO A 120 6.85 2.46 -9.31
CA PRO A 120 5.57 3.15 -9.50
C PRO A 120 4.53 2.28 -10.21
N HIS A 121 3.44 1.97 -9.51
CA HIS A 121 2.32 1.21 -10.09
C HIS A 121 0.97 1.61 -9.47
N ILE A 122 -0.11 1.23 -10.13
CA ILE A 122 -1.49 1.36 -9.63
C ILE A 122 -2.07 -0.05 -9.49
N ASP A 123 -2.53 -0.41 -8.30
CA ASP A 123 -3.13 -1.73 -8.04
C ASP A 123 -4.32 -1.97 -8.97
N SER A 124 -4.36 -3.15 -9.58
CA SER A 124 -5.42 -3.51 -10.53
C SER A 124 -6.81 -3.41 -9.91
N ILE A 125 -7.70 -2.69 -10.58
CA ILE A 125 -9.12 -2.57 -10.22
C ILE A 125 -9.89 -3.90 -10.33
N ARG A 126 -9.28 -4.91 -10.96
CA ARG A 126 -9.80 -6.27 -11.07
C ARG A 126 -9.63 -7.05 -9.76
N TYR A 127 -8.65 -6.69 -8.93
CA TYR A 127 -8.28 -7.44 -7.73
C TYR A 127 -8.34 -6.62 -6.43
N CYS A 128 -8.40 -5.29 -6.52
CA CYS A 128 -8.48 -4.39 -5.35
C CYS A 128 -9.63 -3.38 -5.51
N GLY A 129 -10.41 -3.19 -4.44
CA GLY A 129 -11.45 -2.17 -4.32
C GLY A 129 -10.91 -0.75 -4.11
N ASP A 130 -11.63 0.07 -3.36
CA ASP A 130 -11.39 1.51 -3.17
C ASP A 130 -10.26 1.83 -2.18
N VAL A 131 -9.86 0.89 -1.31
CA VAL A 131 -8.91 1.16 -0.23
C VAL A 131 -7.82 0.10 -0.14
N ILE A 132 -6.58 0.57 -0.04
CA ILE A 132 -5.42 -0.24 0.28
C ILE A 132 -4.90 0.27 1.62
N THR A 133 -4.72 -0.64 2.59
CA THR A 133 -4.10 -0.29 3.87
C THR A 133 -3.11 -1.36 4.27
N GLY A 134 -2.07 -0.97 4.98
CA GLY A 134 -1.17 -1.96 5.57
C GLY A 134 -0.43 -1.41 6.77
N VAL A 135 0.06 -2.33 7.60
CA VAL A 135 0.97 -2.02 8.69
C VAL A 135 2.41 -2.30 8.29
N SER A 136 3.33 -1.42 8.69
CA SER A 136 4.77 -1.55 8.41
C SER A 136 5.46 -2.20 9.61
N LEU A 137 6.21 -3.28 9.40
CA LEU A 137 6.97 -3.98 10.43
C LEU A 137 8.48 -3.91 10.12
N LEU A 138 9.30 -4.12 11.14
CA LEU A 138 10.78 -4.17 11.12
C LEU A 138 11.48 -2.83 10.86
N SER A 139 11.15 -2.12 9.79
CA SER A 139 11.85 -0.89 9.38
C SER A 139 10.93 0.18 8.84
N ASP A 140 11.42 1.41 8.87
CA ASP A 140 10.78 2.57 8.25
C ASP A 140 10.92 2.48 6.71
N ALA A 141 10.04 3.19 6.00
CA ALA A 141 10.15 3.41 4.56
C ALA A 141 9.43 4.70 4.14
N ILE A 142 9.69 5.15 2.91
CA ILE A 142 8.96 6.24 2.27
C ILE A 142 8.16 5.64 1.12
N MET A 143 6.84 5.84 1.14
CA MET A 143 5.99 5.59 -0.01
C MET A 143 5.80 6.89 -0.78
N ARG A 144 6.08 6.88 -2.08
CA ARG A 144 5.85 8.04 -2.94
C ARG A 144 4.63 7.80 -3.82
N LEU A 145 3.78 8.81 -3.90
CA LEU A 145 2.63 8.85 -4.80
C LEU A 145 2.90 9.86 -5.92
N ARG A 146 2.73 9.46 -7.18
CA ARG A 146 2.87 10.34 -8.35
C ARG A 146 1.63 10.29 -9.22
N HIS A 147 1.07 11.45 -9.57
CA HIS A 147 -0.09 11.50 -10.46
C HIS A 147 0.25 10.90 -11.83
N LYS A 148 -0.58 9.99 -12.34
CA LYS A 148 -0.32 9.23 -13.58
C LYS A 148 -0.04 10.12 -14.79
N ASP A 149 -0.69 11.28 -14.87
CA ASP A 149 -0.54 12.25 -15.98
C ASP A 149 0.41 13.42 -15.67
N GLN A 150 0.79 13.64 -14.40
CA GLN A 150 1.56 14.82 -13.95
C GLN A 150 2.68 14.40 -12.99
N LYS A 151 3.44 13.39 -13.41
CA LYS A 151 4.35 12.57 -12.57
C LYS A 151 5.46 13.34 -11.85
N ASP A 152 5.87 14.49 -12.39
CA ASP A 152 6.94 15.34 -11.83
C ASP A 152 6.42 16.57 -11.09
N VAL A 153 5.11 16.84 -11.20
CA VAL A 153 4.48 18.04 -10.64
C VAL A 153 3.67 17.69 -9.41
N LEU A 154 2.83 16.67 -9.51
CA LEU A 154 1.92 16.24 -8.44
C LEU A 154 2.51 15.00 -7.78
N VAL A 155 3.39 15.24 -6.82
CA VAL A 155 4.08 14.20 -6.04
C VAL A 155 3.87 14.44 -4.55
N VAL A 156 3.54 13.38 -3.82
CA VAL A 156 3.41 13.40 -2.36
C VAL A 156 4.08 12.16 -1.77
N ASP A 157 4.89 12.36 -0.74
CA ASP A 157 5.55 11.28 -0.01
C ASP A 157 4.84 11.04 1.33
N LEU A 158 4.67 9.77 1.66
CA LEU A 158 4.19 9.27 2.94
C LEU A 158 5.36 8.60 3.66
N LEU A 159 5.76 9.15 4.80
CA LEU A 159 6.68 8.46 5.71
C LEU A 159 5.90 7.36 6.41
N MET A 160 6.38 6.12 6.30
CA MET A 160 5.80 4.93 6.93
C MET A 160 6.76 4.38 7.97
N PRO A 161 6.75 4.90 9.22
CA PRO A 161 7.57 4.34 10.27
C PRO A 161 7.20 2.89 10.59
N ARG A 162 8.13 2.14 11.16
CA ARG A 162 7.87 0.86 11.81
C ARG A 162 6.68 1.01 12.77
N ARG A 163 5.82 0.00 12.79
CA ARG A 163 4.55 -0.08 13.55
C ARG A 163 3.47 0.92 13.12
N SER A 164 3.65 1.65 12.02
CA SER A 164 2.61 2.54 11.48
C SER A 164 1.62 1.81 10.59
N LEU A 165 0.40 2.34 10.52
CA LEU A 165 -0.59 2.01 9.49
C LEU A 165 -0.57 3.08 8.42
N TYR A 166 -0.54 2.68 7.15
CA TYR A 166 -0.80 3.57 6.02
C TYR A 166 -2.14 3.23 5.38
N ARG A 167 -2.78 4.23 4.77
CA ARG A 167 -4.00 4.07 3.98
C ARG A 167 -3.86 4.83 2.67
N LEU A 168 -4.26 4.19 1.59
CA LEU A 168 -4.48 4.79 0.27
C LEU A 168 -5.95 4.63 -0.10
N GLY A 169 -6.56 5.70 -0.61
CA GLY A 169 -7.92 5.68 -1.12
C GLY A 169 -8.17 6.87 -2.04
N GLY A 170 -9.39 6.98 -2.57
CA GLY A 170 -9.77 8.09 -3.44
C GLY A 170 -8.80 8.26 -4.62
N PRO A 171 -8.43 9.51 -4.99
CA PRO A 171 -7.47 9.75 -6.07
C PRO A 171 -6.13 9.07 -5.83
N GLY A 172 -5.68 8.97 -4.58
CA GLY A 172 -4.40 8.31 -4.26
C GLY A 172 -4.36 6.82 -4.59
N ARG A 173 -5.51 6.15 -4.72
CA ARG A 173 -5.61 4.75 -5.14
C ARG A 173 -5.80 4.59 -6.65
N TYR A 174 -6.39 5.57 -7.34
CA TYR A 174 -6.85 5.44 -8.73
C TYR A 174 -6.05 6.29 -9.73
N ASP A 175 -5.58 7.46 -9.32
CA ASP A 175 -4.93 8.45 -10.19
C ASP A 175 -3.45 8.64 -9.88
N PHE A 176 -2.98 8.07 -8.77
CA PHE A 176 -1.58 8.12 -8.37
C PHE A 176 -0.97 6.73 -8.39
N THR A 177 0.19 6.61 -9.06
CA THR A 177 1.06 5.45 -8.85
C THR A 177 1.63 5.52 -7.44
N HIS A 178 1.82 4.38 -6.81
CA HIS A 178 2.53 4.27 -5.54
C HIS A 178 3.81 3.44 -5.70
N GLU A 179 4.85 3.82 -4.97
CA GLU A 179 6.17 3.17 -4.97
C GLU A 179 6.78 3.22 -3.56
N VAL A 180 7.70 2.30 -3.26
CA VAL A 180 8.50 2.34 -2.03
C VAL A 180 9.94 2.63 -2.44
N LEU A 181 10.41 3.83 -2.08
CA LEU A 181 11.65 4.42 -2.58
C LEU A 181 12.89 3.63 -2.19
N ASP A 182 13.78 3.38 -3.14
CA ASP A 182 15.03 2.69 -2.92
C ASP A 182 16.02 3.46 -2.02
N GLU A 183 17.14 2.82 -1.69
CA GLU A 183 18.17 3.43 -0.85
C GLU A 183 18.70 4.74 -1.43
N THR A 184 18.67 5.00 -2.73
CA THR A 184 19.17 6.26 -3.33
C THR A 184 18.18 7.42 -3.12
N GLU A 185 16.89 7.18 -3.30
CA GLU A 185 15.84 8.19 -3.20
C GLU A 185 15.22 8.34 -1.81
N SER A 186 15.50 7.42 -0.87
CA SER A 186 14.95 7.43 0.49
C SER A 186 15.50 8.59 1.33
N VAL A 187 14.94 9.79 1.11
CA VAL A 187 15.28 11.04 1.78
C VAL A 187 14.00 11.71 2.28
N TRP A 188 13.88 11.89 3.59
CA TRP A 188 12.76 12.57 4.23
C TRP A 188 13.19 13.95 4.72
N GLN A 189 12.60 15.01 4.15
CA GLN A 189 12.89 16.40 4.56
C GLN A 189 14.39 16.76 4.57
N GLY A 190 15.14 16.24 3.57
CA GLY A 190 16.58 16.46 3.43
C GLY A 190 17.45 15.53 4.27
N GLN A 191 16.88 14.67 5.10
CA GLN A 191 17.61 13.67 5.88
C GLN A 191 17.49 12.30 5.22
N LYS A 192 18.61 11.57 5.15
CA LYS A 192 18.60 10.19 4.65
C LYS A 192 17.77 9.31 5.59
N LEU A 193 16.88 8.51 5.02
CA LEU A 193 16.17 7.45 5.74
C LEU A 193 16.72 6.10 5.26
N PRO A 194 17.59 5.44 6.03
CA PRO A 194 18.18 4.17 5.62
C PRO A 194 17.11 3.10 5.40
N ARG A 195 17.24 2.35 4.31
CA ARG A 195 16.41 1.17 4.04
C ARG A 195 16.99 -0.04 4.78
N ASP A 196 16.07 -0.84 5.31
CA ASP A 196 16.37 -2.17 5.82
C ASP A 196 15.26 -3.14 5.38
N ARG A 197 15.36 -4.41 5.77
CA ARG A 197 14.31 -5.40 5.54
C ARG A 197 13.00 -4.92 6.15
N ARG A 198 11.95 -4.90 5.34
CA ARG A 198 10.62 -4.43 5.73
C ARG A 198 9.58 -5.51 5.45
N ILE A 199 8.71 -5.78 6.41
CA ILE A 199 7.51 -6.58 6.16
C ILE A 199 6.29 -5.66 6.20
N SER A 200 5.37 -5.83 5.26
CA SER A 200 4.04 -5.21 5.32
C SER A 200 2.94 -6.25 5.31
N ILE A 201 1.94 -6.04 6.17
CA ILE A 201 0.71 -6.82 6.21
C ILE A 201 -0.39 -5.92 5.65
N ILE A 202 -0.92 -6.30 4.50
CA ILE A 202 -1.72 -5.45 3.62
C ILE A 202 -3.14 -6.03 3.51
N CYS A 203 -4.12 -5.20 3.87
CA CYS A 203 -5.53 -5.47 3.68
C CYS A 203 -6.06 -4.66 2.50
N ARG A 204 -6.94 -5.29 1.72
CA ARG A 204 -7.66 -4.66 0.61
C ARG A 204 -9.15 -5.00 0.71
N ASP A 205 -9.98 -4.10 0.25
CA ASP A 205 -11.38 -4.37 0.00
C ASP A 205 -11.57 -5.09 -1.34
N LEU A 206 -12.72 -5.75 -1.48
CA LEU A 206 -13.04 -6.43 -2.71
C LEU A 206 -13.28 -5.42 -3.86
N PRO A 207 -12.99 -5.80 -5.12
CA PRO A 207 -13.29 -4.99 -6.29
C PRO A 207 -14.78 -4.59 -6.36
N LYS A 208 -15.06 -3.47 -7.01
CA LYS A 208 -16.44 -3.06 -7.34
C LYS A 208 -17.13 -4.13 -8.17
N LEU A 209 -18.44 -4.32 -7.97
CA LEU A 209 -19.23 -5.33 -8.69
C LEU A 209 -19.11 -5.20 -10.22
N SER A 210 -19.08 -3.97 -10.74
CA SER A 210 -18.86 -3.70 -12.17
C SER A 210 -17.58 -4.33 -12.70
N ASN A 211 -16.52 -4.36 -11.90
CA ASN A 211 -15.22 -4.92 -12.30
C ASN A 211 -15.20 -6.44 -12.17
N ARG A 212 -15.99 -7.02 -11.25
CA ARG A 212 -16.14 -8.48 -11.10
C ARG A 212 -16.96 -9.07 -12.24
N ALA A 213 -18.02 -8.38 -12.68
CA ALA A 213 -18.87 -8.83 -13.79
C ALA A 213 -18.10 -8.96 -15.12
N ILE A 214 -17.21 -8.00 -15.42
CA ILE A 214 -16.32 -8.05 -16.60
C ILE A 214 -15.44 -9.31 -16.55
N GLN A 215 -14.94 -9.68 -15.36
CA GLN A 215 -14.12 -10.87 -15.19
C GLN A 215 -14.90 -12.16 -15.42
N GLU A 216 -16.14 -12.26 -14.96
CA GLU A 216 -17.01 -13.41 -15.21
C GLU A 216 -17.36 -13.56 -16.70
N GLU A 217 -17.53 -12.45 -17.42
CA GLU A 217 -17.73 -12.46 -18.88
C GLU A 217 -16.47 -12.87 -19.66
N GLU A 218 -15.28 -12.43 -19.25
CA GLU A 218 -14.00 -12.84 -19.87
C GLU A 218 -13.68 -14.32 -19.60
N ILE A 219 -14.03 -14.86 -18.42
CA ILE A 219 -13.84 -16.28 -18.07
C ILE A 219 -14.77 -17.20 -18.85
N LYS A 220 -15.92 -16.70 -19.36
CA LYS A 220 -16.75 -17.45 -20.31
C LYS A 220 -15.97 -17.60 -21.62
N LEU A 221 -15.29 -18.75 -21.75
CA LEU A 221 -14.50 -19.15 -22.91
C LEU A 221 -15.23 -18.80 -24.20
N LYS A 222 -14.61 -17.94 -25.02
CA LYS A 222 -15.10 -17.67 -26.37
C LYS A 222 -14.79 -18.88 -27.24
N PRO A 223 -15.76 -19.40 -28.02
CA PRO A 223 -15.50 -20.50 -28.95
C PRO A 223 -14.41 -20.08 -29.94
N ILE A 224 -13.58 -21.04 -30.34
CA ILE A 224 -12.59 -20.84 -31.41
C ILE A 224 -13.37 -20.56 -32.70
N PRO A 225 -13.11 -19.46 -33.42
CA PRO A 225 -13.76 -19.22 -34.70
C PRO A 225 -13.40 -20.36 -35.66
N GLU A 226 -14.40 -20.95 -36.32
CA GLU A 226 -14.15 -21.88 -37.42
C GLU A 226 -13.55 -21.09 -38.59
N GLU A 227 -12.38 -21.53 -39.07
CA GLU A 227 -11.79 -21.03 -40.32
C GLU A 227 -12.64 -21.57 -41.49
N ASN A 228 -13.29 -20.66 -42.23
CA ASN A 228 -13.95 -20.98 -43.50
C ASN A 228 -12.93 -21.11 -44.63
#